data_AF-A0A1V8V1A1-F1
#
_entry.id   AF-A0A1V8V1A1-F1
#
_cell.length_a   1.000
_cell.length_b   1.000
_cell.length_c   1.000
_cell.angle_alpha   90.00
_cell.angle_beta   90.00
_cell.angle_gamma   90.00
#
_symmetry.space_group_name_H-M   'P 1'
#
loop_
_entity.id
_entity.type
_entity.pdbx_description
1 polymer ?
#
loop_
_entity_poly.entity_id
_entity_poly.type
_entity_poly.pdbx_seq_one_letter_code
_entity_poly.pdbx_strand_id
1 'polypeptide(L)'
;MADEDLATRAPESDAAEQSAIPGDSKVDQGSASLGEHCTTDRPTPSGAKPTGELTKFDDIEVYITKPADYPHSPSKLLLLLTGGTGVHSTNNQLQADKWATEGFLVVMPDQFAGDPAPTTNTSTSTTSPTLIEQVKLGFATVAKSFTIDMWLARHTPETVLPRLHRVLSAMREEFADAVANGGGVYAAGYCFGARYVLLLGSNLDEETARGDRAPESTAEEGMAKHGAAIKVGAIAHGTLISAQDFAKVEVPVGIVAVENDSLFPDDVREKGVKGLRERSIEVVEEVYKGVPHGFAVLGEYEEASIVEKQGQAFAQMVGWLKGH
;
A
#
# COMPACT_ATOMS: atom_id res chain seq x y z
N MET A 1 70.19 -9.46 -28.96
CA MET A 1 70.88 -10.68 -29.43
C MET A 1 70.93 -11.65 -28.26
N ALA A 2 70.72 -12.95 -28.53
CA ALA A 2 70.47 -14.09 -27.64
C ALA A 2 69.00 -14.22 -27.20
N ASP A 3 68.16 -15.04 -27.86
CA ASP A 3 68.11 -16.53 -28.02
C ASP A 3 67.17 -17.12 -26.95
N GLU A 4 65.95 -17.53 -27.30
CA GLU A 4 65.50 -18.78 -27.98
C GLU A 4 65.25 -19.95 -27.01
N ASP A 5 63.96 -20.31 -26.97
CA ASP A 5 63.35 -21.64 -26.95
C ASP A 5 63.88 -22.78 -26.07
N LEU A 6 62.94 -23.35 -25.30
CA LEU A 6 62.91 -24.78 -24.97
C LEU A 6 61.45 -25.23 -24.75
N ALA A 7 60.90 -25.91 -25.75
CA ALA A 7 59.70 -26.70 -25.69
C ALA A 7 60.01 -28.10 -25.16
N THR A 8 59.11 -28.73 -24.37
CA THR A 8 58.89 -30.20 -24.40
C THR A 8 57.61 -30.65 -23.65
N ARG A 9 56.67 -31.22 -24.43
CA ARG A 9 55.91 -32.50 -24.26
C ARG A 9 54.98 -32.77 -23.05
N ALA A 10 53.68 -32.93 -23.39
CA ALA A 10 52.72 -34.06 -23.12
C ALA A 10 52.33 -34.44 -21.66
N PRO A 11 51.20 -35.16 -21.36
CA PRO A 11 50.28 -35.88 -22.24
C PRO A 11 48.74 -35.69 -21.98
N GLU A 12 47.92 -36.31 -22.84
CA GLU A 12 46.50 -36.61 -22.64
C GLU A 12 46.29 -37.69 -21.55
N SER A 13 45.18 -37.64 -20.80
CA SER A 13 44.27 -38.78 -20.49
C SER A 13 43.31 -38.46 -19.34
N ASP A 14 42.01 -38.52 -19.67
CA ASP A 14 40.84 -38.99 -18.92
C ASP A 14 40.82 -38.96 -17.38
N ALA A 15 39.83 -38.25 -16.81
CA ALA A 15 38.92 -38.81 -15.80
C ALA A 15 37.77 -37.85 -15.43
N ALA A 16 36.55 -38.33 -15.69
CA ALA A 16 35.30 -38.21 -14.94
C ALA A 16 34.99 -36.99 -14.03
N GLU A 17 33.80 -36.43 -14.30
CA GLU A 17 32.77 -35.99 -13.34
C GLU A 17 33.16 -35.12 -12.14
N GLN A 18 32.66 -33.88 -12.14
CA GLN A 18 31.67 -33.50 -11.13
C GLN A 18 30.83 -32.32 -11.63
N SER A 19 29.58 -32.65 -11.95
CA SER A 19 28.47 -31.71 -12.00
C SER A 19 28.28 -31.10 -10.61
N ALA A 20 28.46 -29.79 -10.49
CA ALA A 20 28.01 -29.02 -9.35
C ALA A 20 27.26 -27.81 -9.91
N ILE A 21 25.98 -27.99 -10.20
CA ILE A 21 25.03 -26.88 -10.33
C ILE A 21 24.84 -26.34 -8.90
N PRO A 22 25.21 -25.08 -8.61
CA PRO A 22 24.78 -24.44 -7.37
C PRO A 22 23.27 -24.20 -7.49
N GLY A 23 22.51 -24.85 -6.60
CA GLY A 23 21.06 -24.82 -6.57
C GLY A 23 20.48 -23.43 -6.31
N ASP A 24 19.26 -23.26 -6.82
CA ASP A 24 18.20 -22.35 -6.40
C ASP A 24 18.66 -21.06 -5.73
N SER A 25 19.09 -20.13 -6.57
CA SER A 25 19.03 -18.72 -6.20
C SER A 25 17.56 -18.31 -6.13
N LYS A 26 17.15 -17.97 -4.90
CA LYS A 26 15.87 -17.34 -4.55
C LYS A 26 15.47 -16.32 -5.62
N VAL A 27 14.20 -16.36 -6.01
CA VAL A 27 13.60 -15.36 -6.88
C VAL A 27 13.86 -13.99 -6.25
N ASP A 28 14.64 -13.18 -6.94
CA ASP A 28 15.02 -11.84 -6.56
C ASP A 28 13.75 -10.98 -6.41
N GLN A 29 13.35 -10.68 -5.16
CA GLN A 29 12.27 -9.73 -4.84
C GLN A 29 12.75 -8.26 -4.95
N GLY A 30 13.87 -8.00 -5.64
CA GLY A 30 14.55 -6.72 -5.69
C GLY A 30 14.17 -5.76 -6.83
N SER A 31 13.03 -5.90 -7.50
CA SER A 31 12.62 -4.88 -8.47
C SER A 31 11.85 -3.74 -7.78
N ALA A 32 12.30 -2.50 -7.95
CA ALA A 32 11.68 -1.26 -7.45
C ALA A 32 10.27 -0.95 -8.03
N SER A 33 9.56 -1.95 -8.57
CA SER A 33 8.18 -1.82 -9.09
C SER A 33 7.20 -2.55 -8.17
N LEU A 34 5.97 -2.03 -8.04
CA LEU A 34 4.90 -2.72 -7.28
C LEU A 34 4.74 -4.16 -7.78
N GLY A 35 4.97 -5.12 -6.89
CA GLY A 35 4.83 -6.54 -7.19
C GLY A 35 3.37 -7.01 -7.22
N GLU A 36 3.16 -8.26 -7.61
CA GLU A 36 1.82 -8.85 -7.80
C GLU A 36 0.95 -8.80 -6.53
N HIS A 37 1.58 -8.77 -5.35
CA HIS A 37 0.90 -8.64 -4.06
C HIS A 37 0.19 -7.28 -3.85
N CYS A 38 0.36 -6.32 -4.76
CA CYS A 38 -0.13 -4.94 -4.61
C CYS A 38 -1.05 -4.51 -5.76
N THR A 39 -1.04 -5.23 -6.87
CA THR A 39 -1.73 -4.89 -8.12
C THR A 39 -2.68 -5.99 -8.60
N THR A 40 -2.66 -7.16 -7.97
CA THR A 40 -3.54 -8.28 -8.30
C THR A 40 -4.26 -8.79 -7.05
N ASP A 41 -5.55 -9.08 -7.19
CA ASP A 41 -6.33 -9.76 -6.15
C ASP A 41 -5.82 -11.17 -5.92
N ARG A 42 -5.45 -11.46 -4.68
CA ARG A 42 -5.11 -12.82 -4.25
C ARG A 42 -6.38 -13.65 -4.07
N PRO A 43 -6.31 -14.98 -4.22
CA PRO A 43 -7.41 -15.85 -3.81
C PRO A 43 -7.93 -15.47 -2.42
N THR A 44 -9.25 -15.44 -2.26
CA THR A 44 -9.89 -15.07 -1.00
C THR A 44 -10.04 -16.30 -0.12
N PRO A 45 -9.77 -16.19 1.20
CA PRO A 45 -9.94 -17.31 2.12
C PRO A 45 -11.36 -17.89 2.05
N SER A 46 -11.46 -19.17 1.69
CA SER A 46 -12.68 -20.00 1.88
C SER A 46 -13.97 -19.47 1.23
N GLY A 47 -13.89 -18.81 0.07
CA GLY A 47 -15.07 -18.37 -0.69
C GLY A 47 -15.90 -17.29 0.01
N ALA A 48 -15.28 -16.56 0.94
CA ALA A 48 -15.88 -15.40 1.60
C ALA A 48 -16.37 -14.38 0.56
N LYS A 49 -17.54 -13.79 0.84
CA LYS A 49 -18.13 -12.75 0.00
C LYS A 49 -18.22 -11.44 0.77
N PRO A 50 -17.91 -10.32 0.11
CA PRO A 50 -18.13 -9.00 0.67
C PRO A 50 -19.58 -8.81 1.18
N THR A 51 -19.76 -8.13 2.31
CA THR A 51 -21.06 -7.95 2.99
C THR A 51 -21.57 -6.51 3.01
N GLY A 52 -20.69 -5.53 2.84
CA GLY A 52 -21.04 -4.14 2.56
C GLY A 52 -21.59 -3.90 1.14
N GLU A 53 -21.78 -2.63 0.83
CA GLU A 53 -22.45 -2.15 -0.37
C GLU A 53 -21.59 -1.15 -1.15
N LEU A 54 -21.56 -1.27 -2.48
CA LEU A 54 -21.06 -0.22 -3.36
C LEU A 54 -22.17 0.82 -3.59
N THR A 55 -21.89 2.06 -3.21
CA THR A 55 -22.75 3.23 -3.42
C THR A 55 -21.89 4.40 -3.91
N LYS A 56 -22.43 5.63 -3.92
CA LYS A 56 -21.70 6.82 -4.37
C LYS A 56 -21.87 8.00 -3.41
N PHE A 57 -20.78 8.73 -3.23
CA PHE A 57 -20.80 10.12 -2.75
C PHE A 57 -20.45 11.01 -3.94
N ASP A 58 -21.41 11.82 -4.37
CA ASP A 58 -21.38 12.53 -5.65
C ASP A 58 -21.14 11.57 -6.83
N ASP A 59 -20.03 11.78 -7.55
CA ASP A 59 -19.55 10.97 -8.66
C ASP A 59 -18.56 9.88 -8.24
N ILE A 60 -18.17 9.84 -6.95
CA ILE A 60 -17.14 8.94 -6.43
C ILE A 60 -17.80 7.69 -5.87
N GLU A 61 -17.46 6.52 -6.42
CA GLU A 61 -17.92 5.26 -5.88
C GLU A 61 -17.25 4.96 -4.54
N VAL A 62 -18.02 4.43 -3.60
CA VAL A 62 -17.55 4.08 -2.26
C VAL A 62 -18.12 2.73 -1.87
N TYR A 63 -17.31 1.90 -1.24
CA TYR A 63 -17.76 0.71 -0.55
C TYR A 63 -18.00 1.03 0.92
N ILE A 64 -19.20 0.77 1.41
CA ILE A 64 -19.59 1.04 2.78
C ILE A 64 -19.94 -0.28 3.48
N THR A 65 -19.32 -0.52 4.62
CA THR A 65 -19.63 -1.66 5.48
C THR A 65 -19.69 -1.22 6.93
N LYS A 66 -20.59 -1.84 7.69
CA LYS A 66 -21.01 -1.36 9.02
C LYS A 66 -21.00 -2.52 10.01
N PRO A 67 -20.73 -2.27 11.30
CA PRO A 67 -20.91 -3.30 12.32
C PRO A 67 -22.36 -3.78 12.35
N ALA A 68 -22.59 -5.06 12.62
CA ALA A 68 -23.91 -5.67 12.50
C ALA A 68 -25.00 -5.01 13.38
N ASP A 69 -24.61 -4.43 14.52
CA ASP A 69 -25.52 -3.77 15.47
C ASP A 69 -25.59 -2.24 15.27
N TYR A 70 -24.99 -1.70 14.21
CA TYR A 70 -25.14 -0.28 13.88
C TYR A 70 -26.54 0.02 13.30
N PRO A 71 -27.22 1.12 13.68
CA PRO A 71 -26.76 2.22 14.55
C PRO A 71 -27.13 2.05 16.03
N HIS A 72 -27.58 0.87 16.48
CA HIS A 72 -27.95 0.64 17.88
C HIS A 72 -26.74 0.68 18.83
N SER A 73 -25.62 0.09 18.40
CA SER A 73 -24.32 0.23 19.06
C SER A 73 -23.52 1.36 18.40
N PRO A 74 -22.93 2.29 19.18
CA PRO A 74 -22.10 3.36 18.64
C PRO A 74 -20.84 2.83 17.93
N SER A 75 -20.58 3.34 16.73
CA SER A 75 -19.42 2.97 15.92
C SER A 75 -18.45 4.15 15.77
N LYS A 76 -17.18 3.88 15.47
CA LYS A 76 -16.21 4.92 15.05
C LYS A 76 -16.16 4.96 13.53
N LEU A 77 -16.09 6.15 12.93
CA LEU A 77 -16.01 6.29 11.47
C LEU A 77 -14.57 6.10 10.97
N LEU A 78 -14.37 5.18 10.01
CA LEU A 78 -13.08 4.83 9.41
C LEU A 78 -13.08 5.08 7.90
N LEU A 79 -12.14 5.89 7.43
CA LEU A 79 -11.76 5.97 6.03
C LEU A 79 -10.72 4.88 5.71
N LEU A 80 -11.02 3.98 4.78
CA LEU A 80 -10.12 2.92 4.37
C LEU A 80 -9.57 3.20 2.96
N LEU A 81 -8.25 3.38 2.83
CA LEU A 81 -7.58 3.67 1.56
C LEU A 81 -6.81 2.46 1.05
N THR A 82 -7.06 2.10 -0.22
CA THR A 82 -6.58 0.84 -0.79
C THR A 82 -5.18 0.95 -1.39
N GLY A 83 -4.57 -0.22 -1.65
CA GLY A 83 -3.46 -0.33 -2.60
C GLY A 83 -3.93 -0.19 -4.05
N GLY A 84 -3.08 -0.59 -5.00
CA GLY A 84 -3.34 -0.41 -6.44
C GLY A 84 -4.57 -1.15 -6.98
N THR A 85 -5.04 -2.21 -6.30
CA THR A 85 -6.21 -3.00 -6.75
C THR A 85 -7.55 -2.26 -6.65
N GLY A 86 -7.66 -1.21 -5.83
CA GLY A 86 -8.83 -0.33 -5.78
C GLY A 86 -10.06 -0.90 -5.09
N VAL A 87 -11.17 -0.14 -5.14
CA VAL A 87 -12.43 -0.43 -4.41
C VAL A 87 -13.13 -1.71 -4.86
N HIS A 88 -12.94 -2.10 -6.12
CA HIS A 88 -13.56 -3.30 -6.71
C HIS A 88 -12.82 -4.60 -6.37
N SER A 89 -11.66 -4.50 -5.72
CA SER A 89 -10.93 -5.66 -5.21
C SER A 89 -11.77 -6.40 -4.17
N THR A 90 -11.99 -7.70 -4.39
CA THR A 90 -12.72 -8.53 -3.42
C THR A 90 -11.95 -8.59 -2.10
N ASN A 91 -10.62 -8.65 -2.17
CA ASN A 91 -9.74 -8.63 -1.00
C ASN A 91 -9.87 -7.34 -0.20
N ASN A 92 -9.91 -6.18 -0.86
CA ASN A 92 -10.08 -4.90 -0.16
C ASN A 92 -11.48 -4.76 0.44
N GLN A 93 -12.53 -5.24 -0.23
CA GLN A 93 -13.89 -5.22 0.33
C GLN A 93 -14.00 -6.14 1.56
N LEU A 94 -13.44 -7.35 1.49
CA LEU A 94 -13.37 -8.25 2.65
C LEU A 94 -12.48 -7.67 3.77
N GLN A 95 -11.42 -6.95 3.44
CA GLN A 95 -10.61 -6.22 4.40
C GLN A 95 -11.42 -5.12 5.10
N ALA A 96 -12.27 -4.41 4.36
CA ALA A 96 -13.21 -3.43 4.91
C ALA A 96 -14.21 -4.10 5.85
N ASP A 97 -14.77 -5.24 5.46
CA ASP A 97 -15.69 -6.00 6.32
C ASP A 97 -15.03 -6.44 7.63
N LYS A 98 -13.77 -6.87 7.58
CA LYS A 98 -13.01 -7.17 8.81
C LYS A 98 -12.89 -5.95 9.73
N TRP A 99 -12.62 -4.77 9.18
CA TRP A 99 -12.64 -3.53 9.97
C TRP A 99 -14.03 -3.26 10.58
N ALA A 100 -15.11 -3.57 9.87
CA ALA A 100 -16.46 -3.46 10.42
C ALA A 100 -16.74 -4.44 11.55
N THR A 101 -16.23 -5.68 11.47
CA THR A 101 -16.34 -6.64 12.59
C THR A 101 -15.61 -6.16 13.85
N GLU A 102 -14.64 -5.25 13.71
CA GLU A 102 -13.92 -4.63 14.81
C GLU A 102 -14.64 -3.40 15.40
N GLY A 103 -15.83 -3.04 14.92
CA GLY A 103 -16.64 -1.94 15.47
C GLY A 103 -16.47 -0.59 14.76
N PHE A 104 -15.87 -0.59 13.56
CA PHE A 104 -15.77 0.61 12.73
C PHE A 104 -16.88 0.67 11.68
N LEU A 105 -17.49 1.83 11.49
CA LEU A 105 -18.23 2.11 10.26
C LEU A 105 -17.20 2.49 9.21
N VAL A 106 -17.09 1.70 8.14
CA VAL A 106 -16.02 1.83 7.16
C VAL A 106 -16.57 2.43 5.86
N VAL A 107 -15.88 3.46 5.37
CA VAL A 107 -16.05 4.02 4.03
C VAL A 107 -14.74 3.83 3.27
N MET A 108 -14.78 3.09 2.18
CA MET A 108 -13.64 2.81 1.31
C MET A 108 -13.90 3.39 -0.08
N PRO A 109 -13.32 4.54 -0.44
CA PRO A 109 -13.59 5.19 -1.72
C PRO A 109 -12.79 4.62 -2.88
N ASP A 110 -13.32 4.80 -4.07
CA ASP A 110 -12.54 4.77 -5.30
C ASP A 110 -11.65 6.00 -5.42
N GLN A 111 -10.47 5.93 -4.81
CA GLN A 111 -9.46 6.97 -4.86
C GLN A 111 -8.82 7.13 -6.27
N PHE A 112 -9.11 6.21 -7.19
CA PHE A 112 -8.52 6.13 -8.53
C PHE A 112 -9.46 6.56 -9.66
N ALA A 113 -10.72 6.87 -9.39
CA ALA A 113 -11.69 7.32 -10.41
C ALA A 113 -11.86 6.30 -11.57
N GLY A 114 -12.06 5.03 -11.22
CA GLY A 114 -12.31 3.92 -12.14
C GLY A 114 -11.06 3.31 -12.75
N ASP A 115 -9.88 3.68 -12.25
CA ASP A 115 -8.61 3.41 -12.89
C ASP A 115 -7.60 2.73 -11.95
N PRO A 116 -7.87 1.48 -11.50
CA PRO A 116 -6.95 0.73 -10.66
C PRO A 116 -5.64 0.40 -11.38
N ALA A 117 -4.63 -0.01 -10.61
CA ALA A 117 -3.34 -0.40 -11.15
C ALA A 117 -3.50 -1.58 -12.12
N PRO A 118 -2.77 -1.60 -13.24
CA PRO A 118 -2.82 -2.72 -14.19
C PRO A 118 -2.36 -4.02 -13.52
N THR A 119 -3.14 -5.10 -13.69
CA THR A 119 -2.87 -6.39 -13.05
C THR A 119 -1.63 -7.05 -13.64
N THR A 120 -0.84 -7.67 -12.77
CA THR A 120 0.28 -8.55 -13.15
C THR A 120 -0.23 -9.98 -13.14
N ASN A 121 -0.92 -10.40 -14.20
CA ASN A 121 -1.25 -11.82 -14.37
C ASN A 121 -0.07 -12.51 -15.05
N THR A 122 0.69 -13.28 -14.26
CA THR A 122 1.73 -14.19 -14.76
C THR A 122 1.28 -15.61 -14.47
N SER A 123 0.56 -16.23 -15.41
CA SER A 123 0.33 -17.67 -15.35
C SER A 123 1.64 -18.39 -15.69
N THR A 124 2.44 -18.73 -14.68
CA THR A 124 3.62 -19.58 -14.88
C THR A 124 3.17 -21.03 -14.95
N SER A 125 3.07 -21.58 -16.16
CA SER A 125 3.15 -23.04 -16.34
C SER A 125 4.49 -23.51 -15.81
N THR A 126 4.47 -24.58 -15.01
CA THR A 126 5.57 -25.21 -14.25
C THR A 126 6.65 -25.89 -15.11
N THR A 127 7.12 -25.23 -16.17
CA THR A 127 8.21 -25.72 -17.02
C THR A 127 9.28 -24.67 -17.12
N SER A 128 10.54 -25.07 -16.90
CA SER A 128 11.72 -24.23 -17.02
C SER A 128 11.65 -23.42 -18.32
N PRO A 129 11.58 -22.09 -18.26
CA PRO A 129 11.35 -21.28 -19.45
C PRO A 129 12.52 -21.41 -20.41
N THR A 130 12.19 -21.62 -21.69
CA THR A 130 13.18 -21.62 -22.77
C THR A 130 13.86 -20.24 -22.90
N LEU A 131 15.04 -20.14 -23.53
CA LEU A 131 15.75 -18.86 -23.71
C LEU A 131 14.88 -17.78 -24.40
N ILE A 132 14.01 -18.17 -25.33
CA ILE A 132 13.09 -17.24 -26.01
C ILE A 132 12.00 -16.77 -25.05
N GLU A 133 11.50 -17.65 -24.18
CA GLU A 133 10.53 -17.27 -23.15
C GLU A 133 11.16 -16.37 -22.11
N GLN A 134 12.42 -16.58 -21.71
CA GLN A 134 13.14 -15.69 -20.79
C GLN A 134 13.29 -14.27 -21.37
N VAL A 135 13.66 -14.15 -22.65
CA VAL A 135 13.73 -12.84 -23.32
C VAL A 135 12.34 -12.19 -23.39
N LYS A 136 11.30 -12.94 -23.75
CA LYS A 136 9.92 -12.43 -23.76
C LYS A 136 9.44 -12.01 -22.37
N LEU A 137 9.77 -12.79 -21.34
CA LEU A 137 9.47 -12.47 -19.94
C LEU A 137 10.18 -11.17 -19.54
N GLY A 138 11.46 -11.03 -19.88
CA GLY A 138 12.23 -9.81 -19.63
C GLY A 138 11.59 -8.58 -20.28
N PHE A 139 11.23 -8.66 -21.57
CA PHE A 139 10.52 -7.57 -22.26
C PHE A 139 9.13 -7.29 -21.67
N ALA A 140 8.37 -8.32 -21.30
CA ALA A 140 7.05 -8.17 -20.68
C ALA A 140 7.15 -7.54 -19.30
N THR A 141 8.12 -7.94 -18.47
CA THR A 141 8.37 -7.34 -17.16
C THR A 141 8.74 -5.86 -17.29
N VAL A 142 9.62 -5.50 -18.23
CA VAL A 142 9.98 -4.11 -18.50
C VAL A 142 8.74 -3.29 -18.90
N ALA A 143 7.95 -3.77 -19.86
CA ALA A 143 6.71 -3.08 -20.26
C ALA A 143 5.70 -2.93 -19.11
N LYS A 144 5.59 -3.93 -18.23
CA LYS A 144 4.70 -3.91 -17.05
C LYS A 144 5.14 -2.87 -16.01
N SER A 145 6.43 -2.82 -15.67
CA SER A 145 6.96 -1.80 -14.76
C SER A 145 6.70 -0.39 -15.31
N PHE A 146 6.90 -0.17 -16.62
CA PHE A 146 6.54 1.10 -17.26
C PHE A 146 5.04 1.45 -17.14
N THR A 147 4.12 0.47 -17.23
CA THR A 147 2.68 0.73 -17.05
C THR A 147 2.28 1.06 -15.61
N ILE A 148 2.94 0.44 -14.63
CA ILE A 148 2.73 0.75 -13.21
C ILE A 148 3.30 2.12 -12.89
N ASP A 149 4.48 2.46 -13.40
CA ASP A 149 5.09 3.78 -13.22
C ASP A 149 4.23 4.89 -13.84
N MET A 150 3.67 4.65 -15.04
CA MET A 150 2.69 5.56 -15.64
C MET A 150 1.42 5.67 -14.79
N TRP A 151 0.95 4.56 -14.19
CA TRP A 151 -0.20 4.58 -13.30
C TRP A 151 0.06 5.42 -12.05
N LEU A 152 1.25 5.29 -11.44
CA LEU A 152 1.67 6.12 -10.31
C LEU A 152 1.78 7.60 -10.72
N ALA A 153 2.27 7.89 -11.92
CA ALA A 153 2.47 9.25 -12.41
C ALA A 153 1.17 10.05 -12.64
N ARG A 154 0.05 9.37 -12.90
CA ARG A 154 -1.28 10.02 -13.05
C ARG A 154 -2.08 10.09 -11.75
N HIS A 155 -1.75 9.27 -10.75
CA HIS A 155 -2.37 9.25 -9.43
C HIS A 155 -1.57 10.08 -8.42
N THR A 156 -1.58 11.39 -8.64
CA THR A 156 -0.83 12.37 -7.84
C THR A 156 -1.69 12.94 -6.70
N PRO A 157 -1.08 13.59 -5.69
CA PRO A 157 -1.83 14.29 -4.65
C PRO A 157 -2.88 15.25 -5.19
N GLU A 158 -2.59 15.95 -6.28
CA GLU A 158 -3.48 16.95 -6.90
C GLU A 158 -4.73 16.32 -7.51
N THR A 159 -4.68 15.05 -7.91
CA THR A 159 -5.87 14.35 -8.44
C THR A 159 -6.60 13.58 -7.34
N VAL A 160 -5.87 12.94 -6.43
CA VAL A 160 -6.43 12.05 -5.42
C VAL A 160 -6.97 12.81 -4.22
N LEU A 161 -6.26 13.80 -3.67
CA LEU A 161 -6.70 14.52 -2.46
C LEU A 161 -8.06 15.22 -2.63
N PRO A 162 -8.36 15.91 -3.76
CA PRO A 162 -9.69 16.51 -3.93
C PRO A 162 -10.83 15.48 -3.90
N ARG A 163 -10.61 14.25 -4.41
CA ARG A 163 -11.59 13.16 -4.29
C ARG A 163 -11.76 12.73 -2.84
N LEU A 164 -10.65 12.51 -2.13
CA LEU A 164 -10.69 12.09 -0.73
C LEU A 164 -11.34 13.16 0.17
N HIS A 165 -11.12 14.45 -0.08
CA HIS A 165 -11.76 15.53 0.66
C HIS A 165 -13.27 15.60 0.41
N ARG A 166 -13.74 15.39 -0.83
CA ARG A 166 -15.17 15.28 -1.13
C ARG A 166 -15.83 14.11 -0.39
N VAL A 167 -15.19 12.93 -0.43
CA VAL A 167 -15.64 11.74 0.33
C VAL A 167 -15.66 12.02 1.83
N LEU A 168 -14.60 12.63 2.37
CA LEU A 168 -14.51 12.99 3.79
C LEU A 168 -15.63 13.95 4.20
N SER A 169 -15.96 14.93 3.37
CA SER A 169 -17.07 15.84 3.62
C SER A 169 -18.40 15.08 3.66
N ALA A 170 -18.68 14.29 2.62
CA ALA A 170 -19.92 13.53 2.50
C ALA A 170 -20.09 12.51 3.65
N MET A 171 -19.06 11.72 3.96
CA MET A 171 -19.14 10.72 5.04
C MET A 171 -19.26 11.34 6.43
N ARG A 172 -18.71 12.54 6.65
CA ARG A 172 -18.88 13.27 7.92
C ARG A 172 -20.31 13.74 8.11
N GLU A 173 -20.97 14.15 7.04
CA GLU A 173 -22.37 14.55 7.06
C GLU A 173 -23.29 13.34 7.22
N GLU A 174 -23.10 12.29 6.40
CA GLU A 174 -23.95 11.10 6.43
C GLU A 174 -23.82 10.30 7.73
N PHE A 175 -22.61 10.21 8.30
CA PHE A 175 -22.33 9.43 9.50
C PHE A 175 -21.87 10.33 10.66
N ALA A 176 -22.55 11.46 10.85
CA ALA A 176 -22.25 12.43 11.89
C ALA A 176 -22.27 11.81 13.31
N ASP A 177 -23.11 10.81 13.54
CA ASP A 177 -23.17 10.04 14.79
C ASP A 177 -21.87 9.25 15.04
N ALA A 178 -21.33 8.59 14.03
CA ALA A 178 -20.08 7.84 14.13
C ALA A 178 -18.85 8.76 14.27
N VAL A 179 -18.89 9.94 13.62
CA VAL A 179 -17.88 11.00 13.84
C VAL A 179 -17.92 11.50 15.27
N ALA A 180 -19.11 11.81 15.79
CA ALA A 180 -19.28 12.32 17.15
C ALA A 180 -18.84 11.30 18.19
N ASN A 181 -19.20 10.02 18.01
CA ASN A 181 -18.81 8.93 18.90
C ASN A 181 -17.29 8.68 18.88
N GLY A 182 -16.65 8.79 17.71
CA GLY A 182 -15.19 8.64 17.57
C GLY A 182 -14.37 9.87 17.93
N GLY A 183 -15.00 11.05 18.05
CA GLY A 183 -14.33 12.35 18.18
C GLY A 183 -13.60 12.79 16.91
N GLY A 184 -13.97 12.24 15.74
CA GLY A 184 -13.30 12.49 14.46
C GLY A 184 -13.31 11.27 13.53
N VAL A 185 -12.63 11.41 12.40
CA VAL A 185 -12.49 10.35 11.38
C VAL A 185 -11.17 9.61 11.59
N TYR A 186 -11.23 8.29 11.67
CA TYR A 186 -10.07 7.42 11.72
C TYR A 186 -9.67 7.09 10.29
N ALA A 187 -8.40 6.79 10.03
CA ALA A 187 -7.99 6.34 8.70
C ALA A 187 -7.04 5.14 8.75
N ALA A 188 -7.25 4.19 7.85
CA ALA A 188 -6.36 3.07 7.60
C ALA A 188 -5.96 3.07 6.12
N GLY A 189 -4.68 2.89 5.83
CA GLY A 189 -4.15 2.96 4.46
C GLY A 189 -3.16 1.84 4.16
N TYR A 190 -3.31 1.21 3.00
CA TYR A 190 -2.47 0.10 2.56
C TYR A 190 -1.74 0.47 1.27
N CYS A 191 -0.45 0.16 1.16
CA CYS A 191 0.35 0.42 -0.04
C CYS A 191 0.22 1.89 -0.49
N PHE A 192 -0.37 2.13 -1.66
CA PHE A 192 -0.60 3.49 -2.18
C PHE A 192 -1.41 4.35 -1.20
N GLY A 193 -2.46 3.79 -0.59
CA GLY A 193 -3.32 4.49 0.37
C GLY A 193 -2.60 4.94 1.64
N ALA A 194 -1.48 4.31 2.01
CA ALA A 194 -0.71 4.68 3.20
C ALA A 194 -0.19 6.12 3.14
N ARG A 195 0.33 6.54 1.97
CA ARG A 195 0.79 7.92 1.78
C ARG A 195 -0.33 8.93 2.02
N TYR A 196 -1.52 8.64 1.52
CA TYR A 196 -2.66 9.54 1.63
C TYR A 196 -3.22 9.63 3.05
N VAL A 197 -3.05 8.58 3.88
CA VAL A 197 -3.33 8.70 5.32
C VAL A 197 -2.39 9.71 5.98
N LEU A 198 -1.09 9.71 5.66
CA LEU A 198 -0.15 10.71 6.18
C LEU A 198 -0.50 12.12 5.69
N LEU A 199 -0.83 12.27 4.41
CA LEU A 199 -1.22 13.57 3.83
C LEU A 199 -2.51 14.11 4.45
N LEU A 200 -3.53 13.28 4.64
CA LEU A 200 -4.78 13.66 5.31
C LEU A 200 -4.58 13.94 6.80
N GLY A 201 -3.60 13.28 7.43
CA GLY A 201 -3.16 13.55 8.80
C GLY A 201 -2.25 14.78 8.93
N SER A 202 -1.96 15.46 7.83
CA SER A 202 -1.09 16.63 7.78
C SER A 202 -1.88 17.93 7.72
N ASN A 203 -1.29 19.00 8.25
CA ASN A 203 -1.73 20.36 8.03
C ASN A 203 -1.08 20.89 6.75
N LEU A 204 -1.67 20.51 5.61
CA LEU A 204 -1.19 20.93 4.31
C LEU A 204 -1.63 22.38 4.06
N ASP A 205 -0.65 23.27 3.85
CA ASP A 205 -0.93 24.57 3.25
C ASP A 205 -1.41 24.37 1.80
N GLU A 206 -2.34 25.22 1.35
CA GLU A 206 -3.00 25.16 0.03
C GLU A 206 -2.06 24.94 -1.16
N GLU A 207 -0.84 25.47 -1.08
CA GLU A 207 0.19 25.42 -2.13
C GLU A 207 0.87 24.04 -2.20
N THR A 208 1.07 23.36 -1.06
CA THR A 208 1.68 22.01 -1.01
C THR A 208 0.70 20.94 -1.52
N ALA A 209 -0.61 21.14 -1.34
CA ALA A 209 -1.63 20.25 -1.89
C ALA A 209 -1.80 20.37 -3.41
N ARG A 210 -1.32 21.47 -4.02
CA ARG A 210 -1.41 21.77 -5.45
C ARG A 210 -0.11 21.51 -6.24
N GLY A 211 0.97 21.11 -5.58
CA GLY A 211 2.25 20.74 -6.20
C GLY A 211 2.89 21.84 -7.05
N ASP A 212 3.71 22.70 -6.44
CA ASP A 212 4.67 23.66 -7.05
C ASP A 212 4.45 24.06 -8.54
N ARG A 213 3.25 24.54 -8.89
CA ARG A 213 3.01 25.36 -10.08
C ARG A 213 2.17 26.57 -9.70
N ALA A 214 2.67 27.74 -10.10
CA ALA A 214 1.96 29.00 -9.98
C ALA A 214 0.59 28.95 -10.69
N PRO A 215 -0.49 29.53 -10.13
CA PRO A 215 -1.82 29.38 -10.68
C PRO A 215 -2.06 30.38 -11.82
N GLU A 216 -2.57 29.91 -12.95
CA GLU A 216 -3.43 30.71 -13.82
C GLU A 216 -4.89 30.38 -13.47
N SER A 217 -5.59 31.40 -12.95
CA SER A 217 -7.06 31.63 -12.89
C SER A 217 -7.99 30.42 -12.77
N THR A 218 -8.85 30.31 -11.76
CA THR A 218 -9.89 31.27 -11.37
C THR A 218 -10.25 31.09 -9.89
N ALA A 219 -10.44 32.21 -9.19
CA ALA A 219 -10.92 32.26 -7.82
C ALA A 219 -12.44 32.06 -7.74
N GLU A 220 -12.86 31.05 -6.97
CA GLU A 220 -14.14 30.85 -6.27
C GLU A 220 -13.94 29.48 -5.56
N GLU A 221 -13.91 29.29 -4.24
CA GLU A 221 -14.50 29.96 -3.08
C GLU A 221 -13.49 29.91 -1.92
N GLY A 222 -13.42 30.96 -1.10
CA GLY A 222 -12.64 30.90 0.14
C GLY A 222 -13.37 30.11 1.22
N MET A 223 -12.65 29.27 1.97
CA MET A 223 -12.74 29.20 3.44
C MET A 223 -11.73 28.22 4.09
N ALA A 224 -10.91 28.80 4.98
CA ALA A 224 -10.19 28.26 6.15
C ALA A 224 -8.97 27.30 5.99
N LYS A 225 -7.89 27.63 6.72
CA LYS A 225 -6.83 26.70 7.13
C LYS A 225 -7.49 25.54 7.89
N HIS A 226 -7.66 24.40 7.23
CA HIS A 226 -8.16 23.21 7.89
C HIS A 226 -6.96 22.42 8.43
N GLY A 227 -6.92 22.20 9.74
CA GLY A 227 -6.00 21.23 10.33
C GLY A 227 -6.25 19.83 9.79
N ALA A 228 -5.54 18.82 10.32
CA ALA A 228 -5.63 17.45 9.84
C ALA A 228 -7.08 16.98 9.60
N ALA A 229 -7.33 16.36 8.45
CA ALA A 229 -8.64 15.91 8.02
C ALA A 229 -9.07 14.60 8.71
N ILE A 230 -8.15 13.93 9.41
CA ILE A 230 -8.37 12.72 10.20
C ILE A 230 -7.90 12.97 11.64
N LYS A 231 -8.35 12.15 12.58
CA LYS A 231 -7.96 12.19 14.00
C LYS A 231 -6.73 11.33 14.30
N VAL A 232 -6.64 10.16 13.67
CA VAL A 232 -5.57 9.18 13.86
C VAL A 232 -5.45 8.33 12.60
N GLY A 233 -4.22 7.95 12.25
CA GLY A 233 -3.91 7.11 11.09
C GLY A 233 -3.27 5.78 11.46
N ALA A 234 -3.55 4.74 10.68
CA ALA A 234 -2.79 3.50 10.66
C ALA A 234 -2.39 3.19 9.21
N ILE A 235 -1.11 2.92 8.96
CA ILE A 235 -0.59 2.63 7.63
C ILE A 235 0.12 1.29 7.58
N ALA A 236 0.00 0.60 6.45
CA ALA A 236 0.71 -0.65 6.20
C ALA A 236 1.44 -0.61 4.87
N HIS A 237 2.72 -1.03 4.90
CA HIS A 237 3.59 -1.26 3.75
C HIS A 237 3.46 -0.15 2.69
N GLY A 238 3.68 1.11 3.08
CA GLY A 238 3.37 2.24 2.21
C GLY A 238 4.18 2.27 0.91
N THR A 239 3.77 3.06 -0.07
CA THR A 239 4.59 3.34 -1.26
C THR A 239 4.51 4.83 -1.59
N LEU A 240 5.50 5.34 -2.33
CA LEU A 240 5.65 6.76 -2.66
C LEU A 240 5.71 7.69 -1.42
N ILE A 241 6.08 7.15 -0.27
CA ILE A 241 6.26 7.93 0.95
C ILE A 241 7.67 8.50 0.94
N SER A 242 7.78 9.79 1.22
CA SER A 242 9.02 10.53 1.43
C SER A 242 9.07 11.10 2.85
N ALA A 243 10.25 11.59 3.25
CA ALA A 243 10.37 12.28 4.53
C ALA A 243 9.48 13.55 4.63
N GLN A 244 9.12 14.16 3.50
CA GLN A 244 8.24 15.33 3.47
C GLN A 244 6.80 14.99 3.82
N ASP A 245 6.32 13.80 3.44
CA ASP A 245 4.95 13.35 3.77
C ASP A 245 4.79 13.17 5.29
N PHE A 246 5.88 12.95 6.04
CA PHE A 246 5.86 12.94 7.51
C PHE A 246 6.01 14.32 8.15
N ALA A 247 6.55 15.31 7.44
CA ALA A 247 6.99 16.57 8.04
C ALA A 247 5.83 17.42 8.58
N LYS A 248 4.67 17.36 7.91
CA LYS A 248 3.47 18.14 8.26
C LYS A 248 2.39 17.33 8.97
N VAL A 249 2.62 16.05 9.25
CA VAL A 249 1.70 15.22 10.05
C VAL A 249 1.54 15.85 11.43
N GLU A 250 0.30 15.93 11.90
CA GLU A 250 -0.09 16.47 13.21
C GLU A 250 -0.88 15.48 14.07
N VAL A 251 -1.16 14.28 13.54
CA VAL A 251 -2.00 13.25 14.18
C VAL A 251 -1.18 12.01 14.57
N PRO A 252 -1.63 11.24 15.57
CA PRO A 252 -1.01 9.94 15.89
C PRO A 252 -1.00 8.98 14.69
N VAL A 253 0.11 8.26 14.50
CA VAL A 253 0.28 7.29 13.38
C VAL A 253 0.78 5.92 13.85
N GLY A 254 0.09 4.86 13.45
CA GLY A 254 0.56 3.48 13.58
C GLY A 254 1.14 2.97 12.27
N ILE A 255 2.30 2.31 12.30
CA ILE A 255 3.04 1.91 11.11
C ILE A 255 3.33 0.41 11.14
N VAL A 256 2.78 -0.31 10.17
CA VAL A 256 3.17 -1.68 9.82
C VAL A 256 4.13 -1.60 8.64
N ALA A 257 5.41 -1.90 8.87
CA ALA A 257 6.45 -1.86 7.84
C ALA A 257 6.97 -3.25 7.50
N VAL A 258 7.63 -3.37 6.34
CA VAL A 258 8.27 -4.61 5.88
C VAL A 258 9.78 -4.41 5.89
N GLU A 259 10.51 -5.43 6.33
CA GLU A 259 11.99 -5.42 6.34
C GLU A 259 12.54 -5.40 4.91
N ASN A 260 13.53 -4.55 4.64
CA ASN A 260 14.17 -4.39 3.32
C ASN A 260 13.19 -4.06 2.17
N ASP A 261 12.12 -3.32 2.47
CA ASP A 261 11.13 -2.92 1.48
C ASP A 261 11.62 -1.77 0.59
N SER A 262 11.83 -2.04 -0.70
CA SER A 262 12.29 -1.02 -1.65
C SER A 262 11.25 0.07 -1.91
N LEU A 263 9.96 -0.18 -1.66
CA LEU A 263 8.87 0.77 -1.88
C LEU A 263 8.63 1.68 -0.67
N PHE A 264 9.07 1.24 0.52
CA PHE A 264 9.14 2.06 1.73
C PHE A 264 10.48 1.88 2.44
N PRO A 265 11.56 2.49 1.92
CA PRO A 265 12.90 2.27 2.42
C PRO A 265 13.04 2.60 3.92
N ASP A 266 13.86 1.81 4.61
CA ASP A 266 14.09 1.95 6.06
C ASP A 266 14.58 3.36 6.42
N ASP A 267 15.43 3.99 5.60
CA ASP A 267 15.94 5.33 5.88
C ASP A 267 14.85 6.40 5.82
N VAL A 268 13.85 6.25 4.94
CA VAL A 268 12.69 7.13 4.87
C VAL A 268 11.80 6.91 6.10
N ARG A 269 11.49 5.65 6.43
CA ARG A 269 10.68 5.30 7.60
C ARG A 269 11.31 5.84 8.89
N GLU A 270 12.57 5.53 9.13
CA GLU A 270 13.30 5.89 10.35
C GLU A 270 13.39 7.42 10.51
N LYS A 271 13.69 8.15 9.44
CA LYS A 271 13.68 9.62 9.46
C LYS A 271 12.29 10.16 9.77
N GLY A 272 11.24 9.60 9.15
CA GLY A 272 9.86 9.98 9.37
C GLY A 272 9.42 9.78 10.82
N VAL A 273 9.62 8.57 11.35
CA VAL A 273 9.27 8.22 12.73
C VAL A 273 10.05 9.04 13.75
N LYS A 274 11.36 9.23 13.52
CA LYS A 274 12.16 10.12 14.35
C LYS A 274 11.57 11.54 14.36
N GLY A 275 11.23 12.08 13.19
CA GLY A 275 10.63 13.40 13.06
C GLY A 275 9.27 13.53 13.78
N LEU A 276 8.42 12.50 13.73
CA LEU A 276 7.16 12.45 14.50
C LEU A 276 7.43 12.51 16.00
N ARG A 277 8.34 11.65 16.50
CA ARG A 277 8.72 11.60 17.92
C ARG A 277 9.32 12.92 18.42
N GLU A 278 10.19 13.55 17.63
CA GLU A 278 10.79 14.85 17.97
C GLU A 278 9.74 15.97 18.09
N ARG A 279 8.65 15.90 17.32
CA ARG A 279 7.51 16.81 17.42
C ARG A 279 6.46 16.37 18.44
N SER A 280 6.74 15.34 19.25
CA SER A 280 5.82 14.78 20.25
C SER A 280 4.51 14.27 19.65
N ILE A 281 4.54 13.83 18.40
CA ILE A 281 3.41 13.14 17.76
C ILE A 281 3.54 11.66 18.09
N GLU A 282 2.47 11.08 18.63
CA GLU A 282 2.45 9.68 19.02
C GLU A 282 2.62 8.77 17.79
N VAL A 283 3.54 7.81 17.88
CA VAL A 283 3.81 6.88 16.79
C VAL A 283 4.22 5.52 17.33
N VAL A 284 3.59 4.48 16.80
CA VAL A 284 4.02 3.08 16.97
C VAL A 284 4.46 2.52 15.63
N GLU A 285 5.54 1.76 15.61
CA GLU A 285 6.02 1.07 14.41
C GLU A 285 6.35 -0.38 14.76
N GLU A 286 6.11 -1.28 13.79
CA GLU A 286 6.59 -2.66 13.82
C GLU A 286 7.09 -3.02 12.42
N VAL A 287 8.22 -3.74 12.37
CA VAL A 287 8.87 -4.14 11.11
C VAL A 287 8.79 -5.65 10.95
N TYR A 288 7.95 -6.09 10.01
CA TYR A 288 7.72 -7.49 9.74
C TYR A 288 8.77 -8.06 8.79
N LYS A 289 9.40 -9.17 9.19
CA LYS A 289 10.46 -9.84 8.43
C LYS A 289 9.92 -10.98 7.60
N GLY A 290 10.52 -11.23 6.44
CA GLY A 290 10.17 -12.39 5.60
C GLY A 290 8.70 -12.37 5.17
N VAL A 291 8.19 -11.20 4.82
CA VAL A 291 6.85 -11.01 4.25
C VAL A 291 6.96 -10.15 3.00
N PRO A 292 6.10 -10.35 1.99
CA PRO A 292 6.08 -9.46 0.83
C PRO A 292 5.47 -8.11 1.20
N HIS A 293 5.71 -7.08 0.38
CA HIS A 293 5.15 -5.74 0.57
C HIS A 293 3.64 -5.78 0.87
N GLY A 294 2.82 -6.39 0.02
CA GLY A 294 1.35 -6.43 0.18
C GLY A 294 0.82 -7.40 1.24
N PHE A 295 1.63 -7.89 2.19
CA PHE A 295 1.23 -8.96 3.13
C PHE A 295 0.04 -8.61 4.03
N ALA A 296 -0.10 -7.33 4.40
CA ALA A 296 -1.07 -6.89 5.41
C ALA A 296 -2.50 -6.74 4.86
N VAL A 297 -2.69 -6.76 3.54
CA VAL A 297 -4.03 -6.83 2.94
C VAL A 297 -4.51 -8.29 2.98
N LEU A 298 -5.76 -8.50 3.38
CA LEU A 298 -6.39 -9.82 3.38
C LEU A 298 -6.15 -10.58 2.06
N GLY A 299 -5.77 -11.84 2.15
CA GLY A 299 -5.63 -12.73 1.01
C GLY A 299 -4.84 -13.97 1.37
N GLU A 300 -5.01 -15.02 0.56
CA GLU A 300 -4.31 -16.29 0.77
C GLU A 300 -2.81 -16.16 0.49
N TYR A 301 -2.02 -16.86 1.31
CA TYR A 301 -0.59 -17.06 1.16
C TYR A 301 -0.30 -18.55 1.32
N GLU A 302 0.58 -19.10 0.47
CA GLU A 302 1.01 -20.50 0.60
C GLU A 302 1.78 -20.73 1.91
N GLU A 303 2.57 -19.74 2.33
CA GLU A 303 3.34 -19.81 3.56
C GLU A 303 2.49 -19.39 4.77
N ALA A 304 2.24 -20.33 5.68
CA ALA A 304 1.46 -20.11 6.91
C ALA A 304 2.05 -18.99 7.79
N SER A 305 3.37 -18.79 7.76
CA SER A 305 4.05 -17.73 8.52
C SER A 305 3.61 -16.33 8.06
N ILE A 306 3.30 -16.15 6.77
CA ILE A 306 2.82 -14.89 6.21
C ILE A 306 1.36 -14.67 6.62
N VAL A 307 0.53 -15.73 6.64
CA VAL A 307 -0.86 -15.66 7.10
C VAL A 307 -0.93 -15.23 8.58
N GLU A 308 -0.06 -15.79 9.43
CA GLU A 308 0.03 -15.39 10.83
C GLU A 308 0.41 -13.92 10.98
N LYS A 309 1.47 -13.48 10.27
CA LYS A 309 1.93 -12.08 10.30
C LYS A 309 0.89 -11.10 9.72
N GLN A 310 0.11 -11.50 8.72
CA GLN A 310 -1.02 -10.72 8.22
C GLN A 310 -2.06 -10.49 9.33
N GLY A 311 -2.38 -11.53 10.10
CA GLY A 311 -3.26 -11.42 11.27
C GLY A 311 -2.70 -10.51 12.35
N GLN A 312 -1.40 -10.65 12.66
CA GLN A 312 -0.70 -9.80 13.64
C GLN A 312 -0.68 -8.32 13.21
N ALA A 313 -0.38 -8.03 11.94
CA ALA A 313 -0.38 -6.69 11.39
C ALA A 313 -1.78 -6.04 11.47
N PHE A 314 -2.84 -6.79 11.12
CA PHE A 314 -4.20 -6.31 11.28
C PHE A 314 -4.54 -6.01 12.75
N ALA A 315 -4.19 -6.93 13.66
CA ALA A 315 -4.42 -6.74 15.10
C ALA A 315 -3.66 -5.51 15.66
N GLN A 316 -2.44 -5.25 15.20
CA GLN A 316 -1.68 -4.05 15.55
C GLN A 316 -2.42 -2.78 15.10
N MET A 317 -2.83 -2.70 13.83
CA MET A 317 -3.54 -1.52 13.32
C MET A 317 -4.87 -1.30 14.05
N VAL A 318 -5.63 -2.37 14.31
CA VAL A 318 -6.89 -2.33 15.06
C VAL A 318 -6.66 -1.85 16.48
N GLY A 319 -5.67 -2.41 17.18
CA GLY A 319 -5.32 -2.02 18.55
C GLY A 319 -4.93 -0.56 18.63
N TRP A 320 -4.12 -0.09 17.67
CA TRP A 320 -3.72 1.31 17.56
C TRP A 320 -4.93 2.25 17.39
N LEU A 321 -5.79 1.99 16.40
CA LEU A 321 -6.96 2.83 16.16
C LEU A 321 -7.98 2.76 17.30
N LYS A 322 -8.16 1.60 17.95
CA LYS A 322 -9.08 1.48 19.10
C LYS A 322 -8.59 2.24 20.33
N GLY A 323 -7.28 2.36 20.51
CA GLY A 323 -6.66 3.08 21.63
C GLY A 323 -6.83 4.61 21.59
N HIS A 324 -7.26 5.17 20.45
CA HIS A 324 -7.50 6.60 20.22
C HIS A 324 -8.99 6.92 20.14
#